data_AF-A0A2E0V462-F1
#
_entry.id   AF-A0A2E0V462-F1
#
_cell.length_a   1.000
_cell.length_b   1.000
_cell.length_c   1.000
_cell.angle_alpha   90.00
_cell.angle_beta   90.00
_cell.angle_gamma   90.00
#
_symmetry.space_group_name_H-M   'P 1'
#
loop_
_entity.id
_entity.type
_entity.pdbx_description
1 polymer ?
#
loop_
_entity_poly.entity_id
_entity_poly.type
_entity_poly.pdbx_seq_one_letter_code
_entity_poly.pdbx_strand_id
1 'polypeptide(L)'
;MFTVSGFCFVVYFFHVRGDQGFTVEEEIRGNGSGGSSDLELTWARNLEEAAGRDSLFSLREKLAAKPRSEAVAEIEEYLKRAEDRTTGLEFSIGRDGRIEGWPTVRVFLLDLLLKIDPGAAARISRGILSAETSADEWAVALRNVAKGEGSGDNRDYLRIRTEELISNPEWQAQPSVGYLNAFDVLVYARATETLPLLSKLLRLKDRQDLAHAAFLTLDRLVQREPVKMLARLGEDHYLRQSRPQMTAQQFARADLRDATQRAIVKSWLLDTARTSTELENFSAIYPNNNKLISHNLLTSEEQVPGELLQAHDREALAVIQGWKVEPDFGSRTRYLEVMERRLSQFVDRANDSAR
;
A
#
# COMPACT_ATOMS: atom_id res chain seq x y z
N MET A 1 3.22 -29.64 -32.83
CA MET A 1 4.13 -28.49 -32.76
C MET A 1 3.26 -27.23 -32.82
N PHE A 2 2.81 -26.75 -31.66
CA PHE A 2 2.01 -25.53 -31.53
C PHE A 2 2.65 -24.67 -30.46
N THR A 3 3.11 -23.50 -30.89
CA THR A 3 3.70 -22.44 -30.09
C THR A 3 2.61 -21.76 -29.29
N VAL A 4 2.70 -21.74 -27.96
CA VAL A 4 1.85 -20.91 -27.11
C VAL A 4 2.64 -19.65 -26.77
N SER A 5 2.18 -18.54 -27.34
CA SER A 5 2.55 -17.18 -26.96
C SER A 5 2.09 -16.84 -25.55
N GLY A 6 2.85 -15.96 -24.89
CA GLY A 6 2.26 -14.85 -24.16
C GLY A 6 2.53 -14.81 -22.66
N PHE A 7 3.59 -14.10 -22.27
CA PHE A 7 3.54 -13.17 -21.13
C PHE A 7 4.44 -11.98 -21.46
N CYS A 8 3.84 -10.92 -22.01
CA CYS A 8 4.49 -9.62 -22.10
C CYS A 8 4.52 -9.00 -20.71
N PHE A 9 5.71 -8.89 -20.12
CA PHE A 9 5.96 -7.91 -19.08
C PHE A 9 6.10 -6.55 -19.76
N VAL A 10 5.21 -5.61 -19.44
CA VAL A 10 5.40 -4.21 -19.82
C VAL A 10 6.01 -3.48 -18.63
N VAL A 11 7.29 -3.16 -18.74
CA VAL A 11 8.01 -2.27 -17.83
C VAL A 11 7.80 -0.85 -18.37
N TYR A 12 7.08 -0.01 -17.63
CA TYR A 12 6.93 1.40 -17.98
C TYR A 12 7.90 2.26 -17.18
N PHE A 13 8.80 2.94 -17.88
CA PHE A 13 9.51 4.12 -17.38
C PHE A 13 8.65 5.35 -17.70
N PHE A 14 8.29 6.14 -16.69
CA PHE A 14 7.65 7.43 -16.90
C PHE A 14 8.70 8.53 -17.00
N HIS A 15 8.55 9.39 -18.00
CA HIS A 15 9.25 10.66 -18.13
C HIS A 15 8.16 11.73 -18.28
N VAL A 16 7.97 12.55 -17.25
CA VAL A 16 6.96 13.62 -17.25
C VAL A 16 7.66 14.93 -17.65
N ARG A 17 7.19 15.51 -18.75
CA ARG A 17 7.64 16.80 -19.29
C ARG A 17 6.61 17.85 -18.89
N GLY A 18 6.95 18.71 -17.93
CA GLY A 18 6.09 19.81 -17.52
C GLY A 18 6.26 21.03 -18.42
N ASP A 19 5.16 21.68 -18.78
CA ASP A 19 5.14 23.14 -18.94
C ASP A 19 3.72 23.73 -18.88
N GLN A 20 3.66 24.96 -18.34
CA GLN A 20 2.59 25.98 -18.30
C GLN A 20 1.42 25.73 -17.31
N GLY A 21 1.07 26.63 -16.38
CA GLY A 21 1.35 28.05 -16.20
C GLY A 21 0.03 28.79 -15.96
N PHE A 22 -0.30 29.17 -14.72
CA PHE A 22 -1.42 30.07 -14.40
C PHE A 22 -1.07 30.93 -13.18
N THR A 23 -1.14 32.24 -13.38
CA THR A 23 -1.05 33.29 -12.36
C THR A 23 -2.45 33.75 -11.98
N VAL A 24 -2.74 33.84 -10.68
CA VAL A 24 -3.85 34.64 -10.15
C VAL A 24 -3.29 35.52 -9.03
N GLU A 25 -3.33 36.83 -9.24
CA GLU A 25 -3.13 37.84 -8.21
C GLU A 25 -4.37 37.88 -7.33
N GLU A 26 -4.19 37.77 -6.01
CA GLU A 26 -5.19 38.28 -5.06
C GLU A 26 -4.48 38.98 -3.90
N GLU A 27 -4.70 40.29 -3.85
CA GLU A 27 -4.23 41.23 -2.84
C GLU A 27 -5.19 41.20 -1.65
N ILE A 28 -4.75 40.71 -0.49
CA ILE A 28 -5.45 40.94 0.78
C ILE A 28 -4.47 41.47 1.83
N ARG A 29 -4.59 42.77 2.09
CA ARG A 29 -4.04 43.45 3.27
C ARG A 29 -4.82 43.00 4.51
N GLY A 30 -4.12 42.42 5.48
CA GLY A 30 -4.64 42.11 6.80
C GLY A 30 -3.60 42.40 7.87
N ASN A 31 -3.69 43.59 8.47
CA ASN A 31 -2.85 44.07 9.56
C ASN A 31 -3.26 43.37 10.86
N GLY A 32 -2.35 42.64 11.51
CA GLY A 32 -2.63 41.94 12.76
C GLY A 32 -1.36 41.64 13.54
N SER A 33 -0.98 42.55 14.43
CA SER A 33 0.09 42.36 15.40
C SER A 33 -0.32 41.34 16.46
N GLY A 34 0.45 40.26 16.59
CA GLY A 34 0.39 39.33 17.72
C GLY A 34 1.77 38.72 17.88
N GLY A 35 2.42 38.94 19.03
CA GLY A 35 3.80 38.53 19.28
C GLY A 35 4.00 37.03 19.08
N SER A 36 4.62 36.67 17.96
CA SER A 36 5.31 35.40 17.79
C SER A 36 6.78 35.64 18.12
N SER A 37 7.35 34.81 18.98
CA SER A 37 8.81 34.73 19.12
C SER A 37 9.37 34.27 17.78
N ASP A 38 9.76 35.22 16.95
CA ASP A 38 10.27 34.96 15.61
C ASP A 38 11.65 34.29 15.76
N LEU A 39 11.64 32.97 15.91
CA LEU A 39 12.84 32.16 15.80
C LEU A 39 13.34 32.38 14.38
N GLU A 40 14.38 33.22 14.24
CA GLU A 40 15.07 33.40 12.97
C GLU A 40 15.67 32.05 12.56
N LEU A 41 14.94 31.32 11.71
CA LEU A 41 15.39 30.08 11.11
C LEU A 41 16.44 30.42 10.04
N THR A 42 17.66 30.70 10.48
CA THR A 42 18.79 31.08 9.61
C THR A 42 19.02 30.08 8.47
N TRP A 43 18.71 28.79 8.69
CA TRP A 43 18.79 27.77 7.65
C TRP A 43 17.64 27.82 6.63
N ALA A 44 16.45 28.31 7.02
CA ALA A 44 15.32 28.45 6.11
C ALA A 44 15.62 29.50 5.03
N ARG A 45 16.31 30.60 5.41
CA ARG A 45 16.82 31.58 4.46
C ARG A 45 17.89 31.00 3.54
N ASN A 46 18.83 30.20 4.07
CA ASN A 46 19.88 29.58 3.24
C ASN A 46 19.36 28.54 2.24
N LEU A 47 18.14 28.02 2.43
CA LEU A 47 17.47 27.17 1.43
C LEU A 47 16.89 27.96 0.25
N GLU A 48 16.79 29.29 0.33
CA GLU A 48 16.32 30.17 -0.77
C GLU A 48 17.21 30.11 -2.00
N GLU A 49 18.51 29.89 -1.81
CA GLU A 49 19.51 30.10 -2.87
C GLU A 49 19.90 28.80 -3.59
N ALA A 50 19.61 27.61 -3.04
CA ALA A 50 20.07 26.33 -3.59
C ALA A 50 19.24 25.12 -3.11
N ALA A 51 17.98 25.00 -3.55
CA ALA A 51 17.18 23.81 -3.24
C ALA A 51 17.67 22.59 -4.07
N GLY A 52 18.57 21.80 -3.48
CA GLY A 52 19.11 20.57 -4.06
C GLY A 52 19.41 19.54 -2.98
N ARG A 53 19.67 18.29 -3.40
CA ARG A 53 19.87 17.15 -2.49
C ARG A 53 20.98 17.40 -1.46
N ASP A 54 22.08 18.04 -1.86
CA ASP A 54 23.21 18.35 -0.98
C ASP A 54 22.86 19.38 0.09
N SER A 55 22.05 20.39 -0.25
CA SER A 55 21.55 21.38 0.70
C SER A 55 20.64 20.76 1.76
N LEU A 56 19.79 19.81 1.35
CA LEU A 56 18.95 19.04 2.29
C LEU A 56 19.79 18.15 3.20
N PHE A 57 20.84 17.50 2.69
CA PHE A 57 21.78 16.75 3.53
C PHE A 57 22.53 17.67 4.50
N SER A 58 23.02 18.82 4.05
CA SER A 58 23.65 19.82 4.92
C SER A 58 22.71 20.27 6.04
N LEU A 59 21.44 20.51 5.72
CA LEU A 59 20.41 20.85 6.71
C LEU A 59 20.16 19.72 7.70
N ARG A 60 20.10 18.46 7.24
CA ARG A 60 19.98 17.29 8.12
C ARG A 60 21.10 17.26 9.14
N GLU A 61 22.35 17.41 8.71
CA GLU A 61 23.51 17.37 9.61
C GLU A 61 23.45 18.54 10.62
N LYS A 62 23.08 19.74 10.18
CA LYS A 62 22.92 20.91 11.07
C LYS A 62 21.85 20.70 12.14
N LEU A 63 20.69 20.16 11.77
CA LEU A 63 19.61 19.89 12.72
C LEU A 63 19.93 18.71 13.64
N ALA A 64 20.61 17.68 13.13
CA ALA A 64 21.03 16.52 13.92
C ALA A 64 22.13 16.86 14.95
N ALA A 65 22.94 17.88 14.69
CA ALA A 65 23.97 18.36 15.62
C ALA A 65 23.42 19.19 16.80
N LYS A 66 22.18 19.66 16.73
CA LYS A 66 21.52 20.42 17.79
C LYS A 66 20.97 19.52 18.90
N PRO A 67 20.76 20.04 20.12
CA PRO A 67 19.94 19.36 21.12
C PRO A 67 18.57 18.99 20.54
N ARG A 68 18.11 17.76 20.82
CA ARG A 68 16.85 17.20 20.28
C ARG A 68 15.67 18.16 20.42
N SER A 69 15.49 18.77 21.58
CA SER A 69 14.38 19.71 21.84
C SER A 69 14.45 20.97 20.96
N GLU A 70 15.65 21.49 20.70
CA GLU A 70 15.85 22.67 19.85
C GLU A 70 15.59 22.33 18.38
N ALA A 71 16.12 21.20 17.90
CA ALA A 71 15.88 20.74 16.53
C ALA A 71 14.39 20.50 16.26
N VAL A 72 13.68 19.86 17.21
CA VAL A 72 12.23 19.66 17.13
C VAL A 72 11.49 20.99 17.09
N ALA A 73 11.85 21.94 17.96
CA ALA A 73 11.21 23.25 18.01
C ALA A 73 11.39 24.04 16.70
N GLU A 74 12.60 24.05 16.12
CA GLU A 74 12.86 24.71 14.85
C GLU A 74 12.09 24.09 13.68
N ILE A 75 12.02 22.74 13.63
CA ILE A 75 11.25 22.02 12.63
C ILE A 75 9.75 22.33 12.79
N GLU A 76 9.23 22.25 14.01
CA GLU A 76 7.83 22.52 14.31
C GLU A 76 7.44 23.95 13.95
N GLU A 77 8.30 24.93 14.24
CA GLU A 77 8.08 26.32 13.89
C GLU A 77 8.01 26.52 12.37
N TYR A 78 8.90 25.89 11.61
CA TYR A 78 8.82 25.90 10.15
C TYR A 78 7.52 25.26 9.64
N LEU A 79 7.14 24.09 10.17
CA LEU A 79 5.95 23.35 9.74
C LEU A 79 4.63 24.07 10.09
N LYS A 80 4.63 25.00 11.04
CA LYS A 80 3.46 25.86 11.35
C LYS A 80 3.25 26.97 10.32
N ARG A 81 4.28 27.35 9.58
CA ARG A 81 4.16 28.36 8.51
C ARG A 81 3.40 27.76 7.33
N ALA A 82 2.60 28.58 6.67
CA ALA A 82 1.85 28.16 5.46
C ALA A 82 2.74 28.01 4.23
N GLU A 83 4.01 28.43 4.31
CA GLU A 83 4.97 28.38 3.21
C GLU A 83 5.58 26.99 3.07
N ASP A 84 5.66 26.51 1.83
CA ASP A 84 6.44 25.34 1.43
C ASP A 84 7.26 25.65 0.19
N ARG A 85 8.32 24.87 -0.03
CA ARG A 85 9.25 25.05 -1.14
C ARG A 85 9.52 23.73 -1.80
N THR A 86 9.46 23.73 -3.13
CA THR A 86 9.84 22.56 -3.93
C THR A 86 11.36 22.36 -3.89
N THR A 87 11.78 21.10 -3.96
CA THR A 87 13.22 20.73 -3.93
C THR A 87 13.74 20.29 -5.29
N GLY A 88 12.85 20.16 -6.28
CA GLY A 88 13.14 19.55 -7.58
C GLY A 88 13.32 18.02 -7.54
N LEU A 89 13.14 17.37 -6.38
CA LEU A 89 13.20 15.92 -6.26
C LEU A 89 11.81 15.29 -6.43
N GLU A 90 11.74 14.09 -6.99
CA GLU A 90 10.50 13.30 -6.97
C GLU A 90 10.33 12.58 -5.63
N PHE A 91 9.08 12.41 -5.19
CA PHE A 91 8.78 11.58 -4.03
C PHE A 91 9.14 10.12 -4.35
N SER A 92 10.01 9.51 -3.55
CA SER A 92 10.43 8.12 -3.76
C SER A 92 10.68 7.40 -2.44
N ILE A 93 10.33 6.11 -2.42
CA ILE A 93 10.47 5.22 -1.27
C ILE A 93 11.51 4.15 -1.61
N GLY A 94 12.54 4.08 -0.79
CA GLY A 94 13.56 3.05 -0.82
C GLY A 94 13.26 1.90 0.13
N ARG A 95 14.28 1.07 0.35
CA ARG A 95 14.18 -0.10 1.24
C ARG A 95 13.72 0.31 2.66
N ASP A 96 12.97 -0.57 3.29
CA ASP A 96 12.50 -0.44 4.69
C ASP A 96 11.63 0.81 4.96
N GLY A 97 10.98 1.34 3.91
CA GLY A 97 10.13 2.52 4.00
C GLY A 97 10.91 3.80 4.32
N ARG A 98 12.18 3.85 3.88
CA ARG A 98 12.99 5.08 3.90
C ARG A 98 12.58 5.97 2.72
N ILE A 99 12.39 7.25 2.98
CA ILE A 99 12.15 8.23 1.92
C ILE A 99 13.50 8.61 1.31
N GLU A 100 13.61 8.55 -0.01
CA GLU A 100 14.85 8.81 -0.77
C GLU A 100 14.79 10.08 -1.63
N GLY A 101 13.58 10.59 -1.86
CA GLY A 101 13.33 11.87 -2.51
C GLY A 101 12.15 12.58 -1.85
N TRP A 102 12.32 13.88 -1.62
CA TRP A 102 11.38 14.71 -0.87
C TRP A 102 10.96 15.86 -1.78
N PRO A 103 9.76 15.88 -2.36
CA PRO A 103 9.34 16.89 -3.33
C PRO A 103 9.34 18.30 -2.75
N THR A 104 9.16 18.41 -1.44
CA THR A 104 9.17 19.68 -0.73
C THR A 104 10.02 19.66 0.53
N VAL A 105 10.37 20.85 1.02
CA VAL A 105 11.11 21.02 2.27
C VAL A 105 10.29 20.50 3.45
N ARG A 106 8.97 20.73 3.48
CA ARG A 106 8.10 20.21 4.54
C ARG A 106 8.10 18.68 4.59
N VAL A 107 8.03 18.01 3.43
CA VAL A 107 8.13 16.54 3.34
C VAL A 107 9.49 16.03 3.84
N PHE A 108 10.57 16.74 3.51
CA PHE A 108 11.92 16.44 4.03
C PHE A 108 12.00 16.57 5.56
N LEU A 109 11.49 17.67 6.11
CA LEU A 109 11.53 17.93 7.54
C LEU A 109 10.67 16.92 8.32
N LEU A 110 9.55 16.47 7.77
CA LEU A 110 8.74 15.41 8.37
C LEU A 110 9.46 14.06 8.42
N ASP A 111 10.18 13.65 7.35
CA ASP A 111 10.99 12.43 7.42
C ASP A 111 12.13 12.56 8.42
N LEU A 112 12.76 13.74 8.48
CA LEU A 112 13.85 14.00 9.41
C LEU A 112 13.38 13.99 10.86
N LEU A 113 12.22 14.58 11.13
CA LEU A 113 11.64 14.66 12.46
C LEU A 113 11.43 13.27 13.07
N LEU A 114 11.00 12.29 12.27
CA LEU A 114 10.89 10.90 12.73
C LEU A 114 12.23 10.30 13.19
N LYS A 115 13.34 10.69 12.57
CA LYS A 115 14.69 10.22 12.96
C LYS A 115 15.18 10.91 14.23
N ILE A 116 14.86 12.19 14.42
CA ILE A 116 15.28 12.98 15.58
C ILE A 116 14.47 12.60 16.82
N ASP A 117 13.14 12.57 16.67
CA ASP A 117 12.19 12.37 17.75
C ASP A 117 10.90 11.72 17.23
N PRO A 118 10.76 10.38 17.33
CA PRO A 118 9.55 9.70 16.87
C PRO A 118 8.27 10.17 17.56
N GLY A 119 8.32 10.49 18.85
CA GLY A 119 7.16 10.94 19.61
C GLY A 119 6.70 12.34 19.19
N ALA A 120 7.63 13.27 19.01
CA ALA A 120 7.34 14.59 18.47
C ALA A 120 6.87 14.51 17.01
N ALA A 121 7.46 13.61 16.20
CA ALA A 121 7.04 13.37 14.83
C ALA A 121 5.57 12.95 14.77
N ALA A 122 5.14 12.00 15.60
CA ALA A 122 3.75 11.59 15.67
C ALA A 122 2.83 12.74 16.11
N ARG A 123 3.17 13.45 17.20
CA ARG A 123 2.38 14.58 17.70
C ARG A 123 2.18 15.67 16.64
N ILE A 124 3.25 16.10 16.00
CA ILE A 124 3.21 17.15 14.96
C ILE A 124 2.44 16.65 13.73
N SER A 125 2.65 15.39 13.34
CA SER A 125 1.96 14.78 12.22
C SER A 125 0.44 14.69 12.44
N ARG A 126 -0.05 14.46 13.67
CA ARG A 126 -1.49 14.54 13.98
C ARG A 126 -2.08 15.94 13.75
N GLY A 127 -1.29 16.98 14.03
CA GLY A 127 -1.66 18.36 13.70
C GLY A 127 -1.82 18.55 12.19
N ILE A 128 -0.86 18.05 11.40
CA ILE A 128 -0.91 18.11 9.93
C ILE A 128 -2.11 17.33 9.38
N LEU A 129 -2.36 16.12 9.87
CA LEU A 129 -3.51 15.28 9.47
C LEU A 129 -4.87 15.87 9.89
N SER A 130 -4.88 17.01 10.58
CA SER A 130 -6.11 17.75 10.91
C SER A 130 -6.29 19.00 10.04
N ALA A 131 -5.36 19.26 9.11
CA ALA A 131 -5.42 20.32 8.12
C ALA A 131 -5.30 19.71 6.71
N GLU A 132 -5.95 20.32 5.73
CA GLU A 132 -5.79 19.93 4.33
C GLU A 132 -4.53 20.60 3.77
N THR A 133 -3.42 19.86 3.72
CA THR A 133 -2.15 20.33 3.10
C THR A 133 -1.93 19.64 1.75
N SER A 134 -0.86 18.87 1.58
CA SER A 134 -0.59 18.08 0.37
C SER A 134 -0.68 16.58 0.67
N ALA A 135 -1.00 15.79 -0.36
CA ALA A 135 -1.09 14.34 -0.20
C ALA A 135 0.27 13.70 0.17
N ASP A 136 1.39 14.26 -0.29
CA ASP A 136 2.73 13.78 0.06
C ASP A 136 3.06 14.07 1.53
N GLU A 137 2.70 15.25 2.04
CA GLU A 137 2.81 15.55 3.47
C GLU A 137 1.96 14.62 4.32
N TRP A 138 0.70 14.39 3.92
CA TRP A 138 -0.18 13.46 4.62
C TRP A 138 0.37 12.03 4.62
N ALA A 139 0.95 11.56 3.52
CA ALA A 139 1.58 10.25 3.46
C ALA A 139 2.72 10.13 4.50
N VAL A 140 3.61 11.12 4.58
CA VAL A 140 4.69 11.11 5.59
C VAL A 140 4.15 11.28 7.00
N ALA A 141 3.13 12.12 7.20
CA ALA A 141 2.48 12.31 8.48
C ALA A 141 1.83 11.01 9.01
N LEU A 142 1.12 10.27 8.15
CA LEU A 142 0.57 8.94 8.47
C LEU A 142 1.69 7.96 8.86
N ARG A 143 2.80 7.94 8.10
CA ARG A 143 3.97 7.12 8.43
C ARG A 143 4.57 7.49 9.78
N ASN A 144 4.66 8.77 10.09
CA ASN A 144 5.23 9.28 11.33
C ASN A 144 4.35 8.94 12.54
N VAL A 145 3.02 9.03 12.41
CA VAL A 145 2.09 8.53 13.44
C VAL A 145 2.27 7.03 13.64
N ALA A 146 2.30 6.26 12.55
CA ALA A 146 2.44 4.80 12.60
C ALA A 146 3.74 4.35 13.29
N LYS A 147 4.87 4.99 12.97
CA LYS A 147 6.19 4.65 13.53
C LYS A 147 6.47 5.31 14.88
N GLY A 148 5.91 6.49 15.15
CA GLY A 148 6.19 7.28 16.35
C GLY A 148 5.41 6.88 17.60
N GLU A 149 4.19 6.34 17.44
CA GLU A 149 3.33 5.92 18.57
C GLU A 149 3.43 4.43 18.88
N GLY A 150 4.14 3.66 18.05
CA GLY A 150 4.21 2.20 18.17
C GLY A 150 2.96 1.48 17.64
N SER A 151 3.00 0.14 17.67
CA SER A 151 1.96 -0.71 17.12
C SER A 151 0.89 -1.04 18.17
N GLY A 152 -0.29 -0.42 18.09
CA GLY A 152 -1.44 -0.82 18.91
C GLY A 152 -2.57 0.20 18.94
N ASP A 153 -2.26 1.41 19.41
CA ASP A 153 -3.29 2.39 19.83
C ASP A 153 -3.74 3.36 18.71
N ASN A 154 -3.13 3.28 17.52
CA ASN A 154 -3.37 4.22 16.42
C ASN A 154 -4.02 3.58 15.18
N ARG A 155 -4.37 2.29 15.19
CA ARG A 155 -4.89 1.60 13.99
C ARG A 155 -6.14 2.24 13.43
N ASP A 156 -7.12 2.53 14.28
CA ASP A 156 -8.36 3.18 13.83
C ASP A 156 -8.11 4.60 13.34
N TYR A 157 -7.25 5.35 14.04
CA TYR A 157 -6.86 6.70 13.61
C TYR A 157 -6.19 6.67 12.23
N LEU A 158 -5.21 5.77 12.03
CA LEU A 158 -4.51 5.58 10.76
C LEU A 158 -5.47 5.16 9.65
N ARG A 159 -6.39 4.23 9.93
CA ARG A 159 -7.43 3.85 8.97
C ARG A 159 -8.27 5.05 8.57
N ILE A 160 -8.87 5.74 9.53
CA ILE A 160 -9.79 6.87 9.27
C ILE A 160 -9.09 7.96 8.46
N ARG A 161 -7.89 8.40 8.89
CA ARG A 161 -7.14 9.43 8.18
C ARG A 161 -6.67 8.98 6.79
N THR A 162 -6.35 7.71 6.61
CA THR A 162 -6.01 7.19 5.27
C THR A 162 -7.25 7.12 4.37
N GLU A 163 -8.41 6.74 4.89
CA GLU A 163 -9.67 6.74 4.15
C GLU A 163 -10.11 8.16 3.75
N GLU A 164 -9.88 9.15 4.61
CA GLU A 164 -10.05 10.58 4.30
C GLU A 164 -9.12 11.02 3.16
N LEU A 165 -7.82 10.69 3.25
CA LEU A 165 -6.87 10.96 2.17
C LEU A 165 -7.33 10.35 0.85
N ILE A 166 -7.67 9.07 0.87
CA ILE A 166 -8.08 8.33 -0.32
C ILE A 166 -9.37 8.89 -0.90
N SER A 167 -10.27 9.44 -0.07
CA SER A 167 -11.55 9.98 -0.51
C SER A 167 -11.49 11.43 -0.97
N ASN A 168 -10.34 12.12 -0.82
CA ASN A 168 -10.18 13.50 -1.24
C ASN A 168 -10.26 13.61 -2.78
N PRO A 169 -11.22 14.38 -3.34
CA PRO A 169 -11.43 14.45 -4.79
C PRO A 169 -10.31 15.16 -5.54
N GLU A 170 -9.64 16.14 -4.93
CA GLU A 170 -8.54 16.88 -5.56
C GLU A 170 -7.30 16.00 -5.70
N TRP A 171 -6.94 15.28 -4.64
CA TRP A 171 -5.82 14.34 -4.67
C TRP A 171 -6.13 13.11 -5.52
N GLN A 172 -7.39 12.67 -5.58
CA GLN A 172 -7.80 11.67 -6.56
C GLN A 172 -7.67 12.18 -7.99
N ALA A 173 -7.96 13.45 -8.28
CA ALA A 173 -7.90 13.95 -9.66
C ALA A 173 -6.46 13.93 -10.20
N GLN A 174 -5.47 14.21 -9.34
CA GLN A 174 -4.05 14.21 -9.68
C GLN A 174 -3.22 13.52 -8.59
N PRO A 175 -3.20 12.17 -8.56
CA PRO A 175 -2.56 11.44 -7.48
C PRO A 175 -1.05 11.56 -7.57
N SER A 176 -0.45 12.07 -6.50
CA SER A 176 1.00 12.07 -6.32
C SER A 176 1.51 10.66 -5.98
N VAL A 177 2.84 10.48 -6.03
CA VAL A 177 3.45 9.21 -5.59
C VAL A 177 3.22 8.98 -4.10
N GLY A 178 3.28 10.01 -3.25
CA GLY A 178 2.97 9.88 -1.83
C GLY A 178 1.51 9.50 -1.58
N TYR A 179 0.56 10.09 -2.33
CA TYR A 179 -0.85 9.70 -2.29
C TYR A 179 -1.04 8.19 -2.53
N LEU A 180 -0.46 7.65 -3.62
CA LEU A 180 -0.62 6.23 -3.96
C LEU A 180 0.07 5.32 -2.93
N ASN A 181 1.20 5.75 -2.37
CA ASN A 181 1.91 4.98 -1.34
C ASN A 181 1.22 5.03 0.04
N ALA A 182 0.39 6.04 0.32
CA ALA A 182 -0.37 6.13 1.56
C ALA A 182 -1.37 4.99 1.74
N PHE A 183 -1.79 4.31 0.65
CA PHE A 183 -2.62 3.12 0.73
C PHE A 183 -1.96 1.99 1.56
N ASP A 184 -0.63 1.93 1.60
CA ASP A 184 0.11 0.98 2.43
C ASP A 184 -0.19 1.12 3.93
N VAL A 185 -0.66 2.29 4.37
CA VAL A 185 -1.07 2.54 5.75
C VAL A 185 -2.27 1.67 6.12
N LEU A 186 -3.19 1.39 5.20
CA LEU A 186 -4.31 0.46 5.43
C LEU A 186 -3.81 -0.97 5.65
N VAL A 187 -2.78 -1.39 4.90
CA VAL A 187 -2.13 -2.69 5.04
C VAL A 187 -1.43 -2.79 6.40
N TYR A 188 -0.70 -1.74 6.80
CA TYR A 188 -0.07 -1.65 8.13
C TYR A 188 -1.11 -1.73 9.26
N ALA A 189 -2.20 -0.98 9.14
CA ALA A 189 -3.28 -0.94 10.12
C ALA A 189 -4.15 -2.22 10.12
N ARG A 190 -3.95 -3.13 9.15
CA ARG A 190 -4.77 -4.34 8.95
C ARG A 190 -6.27 -4.01 8.81
N ALA A 191 -6.56 -2.92 8.10
CA ALA A 191 -7.88 -2.29 8.01
C ALA A 191 -8.83 -3.04 7.06
N THR A 192 -9.32 -4.22 7.47
CA THR A 192 -10.21 -5.04 6.62
C THR A 192 -11.58 -4.39 6.34
N GLU A 193 -11.97 -3.46 7.20
CA GLU A 193 -13.20 -2.67 7.15
C GLU A 193 -13.23 -1.73 5.94
N THR A 194 -12.06 -1.42 5.36
CA THR A 194 -11.91 -0.50 4.23
C THR A 194 -12.31 -1.11 2.88
N LEU A 195 -12.70 -2.39 2.86
CA LEU A 195 -13.08 -3.10 1.62
C LEU A 195 -14.13 -2.33 0.78
N PRO A 196 -15.19 -1.71 1.33
CA PRO A 196 -16.14 -0.95 0.51
C PRO A 196 -15.49 0.22 -0.26
N LEU A 197 -14.53 0.92 0.35
CA LEU A 197 -13.78 1.99 -0.30
C LEU A 197 -12.90 1.43 -1.44
N LEU A 198 -12.14 0.36 -1.17
CA LEU A 198 -11.30 -0.29 -2.18
C LEU A 198 -12.14 -0.86 -3.33
N SER A 199 -13.28 -1.49 -3.03
CA SER A 199 -14.23 -2.03 -3.99
C SER A 199 -14.77 -0.93 -4.93
N LYS A 200 -15.05 0.27 -4.39
CA LYS A 200 -15.43 1.44 -5.21
C LYS A 200 -14.31 1.85 -6.16
N LEU A 201 -13.07 1.97 -5.69
CA LEU A 201 -11.92 2.38 -6.52
C LEU A 201 -11.58 1.33 -7.59
N LEU A 202 -11.66 0.05 -7.26
CA LEU A 202 -11.46 -1.06 -8.19
C LEU A 202 -12.41 -1.03 -9.40
N ARG A 203 -13.52 -0.29 -9.33
CA ARG A 203 -14.48 -0.17 -10.43
C ARG A 203 -14.16 0.98 -11.39
N LEU A 204 -13.28 1.90 -11.01
CA LEU A 204 -12.89 3.04 -11.84
C LEU A 204 -11.92 2.55 -12.94
N LYS A 205 -12.48 1.97 -14.00
CA LYS A 205 -11.72 1.33 -15.09
C LYS A 205 -10.87 2.33 -15.90
N ASP A 206 -11.31 3.58 -15.93
CA ASP A 206 -10.66 4.74 -16.52
C ASP A 206 -9.54 5.31 -15.64
N ARG A 207 -9.54 5.00 -14.34
CA ARG A 207 -8.51 5.39 -13.37
C ARG A 207 -7.65 4.21 -12.96
N GLN A 208 -6.80 3.78 -13.90
CA GLN A 208 -5.93 2.61 -13.72
C GLN A 208 -4.97 2.75 -12.54
N ASP A 209 -4.48 3.96 -12.28
CA ASP A 209 -3.69 4.34 -11.11
C ASP A 209 -4.39 4.00 -9.79
N LEU A 210 -5.61 4.50 -9.60
CA LEU A 210 -6.41 4.27 -8.39
C LEU A 210 -6.86 2.82 -8.26
N ALA A 211 -7.31 2.22 -9.36
CA ALA A 211 -7.73 0.82 -9.38
C ALA A 211 -6.55 -0.12 -9.06
N HIS A 212 -5.35 0.19 -9.54
CA HIS A 212 -4.15 -0.59 -9.26
C HIS A 212 -3.72 -0.46 -7.80
N ALA A 213 -3.66 0.76 -7.24
CA ALA A 213 -3.34 0.96 -5.83
C ALA A 213 -4.35 0.25 -4.90
N ALA A 214 -5.65 0.32 -5.21
CA ALA A 214 -6.69 -0.37 -4.47
C ALA A 214 -6.55 -1.90 -4.57
N PHE A 215 -6.21 -2.43 -5.75
CA PHE A 215 -5.94 -3.86 -5.95
C PHE A 215 -4.75 -4.34 -5.11
N LEU A 216 -3.62 -3.63 -5.16
CA LEU A 216 -2.43 -4.01 -4.37
C LEU A 216 -2.71 -3.98 -2.87
N THR A 217 -3.48 -3.00 -2.41
CA THR A 217 -3.89 -2.89 -1.01
C THR A 217 -4.76 -4.06 -0.59
N LEU A 218 -5.78 -4.37 -1.39
CA LEU A 218 -6.66 -5.52 -1.16
C LEU A 218 -5.87 -6.83 -1.11
N ASP A 219 -4.98 -7.02 -2.09
CA ASP A 219 -4.16 -8.21 -2.23
C ASP A 219 -3.27 -8.45 -0.99
N ARG A 220 -2.67 -7.38 -0.46
CA ARG A 220 -1.80 -7.44 0.72
C ARG A 220 -2.60 -7.58 2.01
N LEU A 221 -3.81 -7.01 2.09
CA LEU A 221 -4.73 -7.27 3.19
C LEU A 221 -5.17 -8.75 3.22
N VAL A 222 -5.43 -9.38 2.07
CA VAL A 222 -5.74 -10.82 1.99
C VAL A 222 -4.56 -11.65 2.49
N GLN A 223 -3.32 -11.28 2.16
CA GLN A 223 -2.14 -12.00 2.65
C GLN A 223 -1.93 -11.84 4.18
N ARG A 224 -2.31 -10.70 4.77
CA ARG A 224 -2.10 -10.42 6.20
C ARG A 224 -3.25 -10.82 7.12
N GLU A 225 -4.48 -10.72 6.63
CA GLU A 225 -5.72 -11.03 7.36
C GLU A 225 -6.63 -11.95 6.51
N PRO A 226 -6.15 -13.14 6.07
CA PRO A 226 -6.82 -13.96 5.07
C PRO A 226 -8.23 -14.36 5.48
N VAL A 227 -8.43 -14.78 6.73
CA VAL A 227 -9.75 -15.21 7.23
C VAL A 227 -10.78 -14.08 7.12
N LYS A 228 -10.46 -12.89 7.65
CA LYS A 228 -11.38 -11.74 7.64
C LYS A 228 -11.63 -11.23 6.22
N MET A 229 -10.57 -11.09 5.43
CA MET A 229 -10.68 -10.54 4.08
C MET A 229 -11.41 -11.48 3.14
N LEU A 230 -11.15 -12.79 3.17
CA LEU A 230 -11.85 -13.76 2.33
C LEU A 230 -13.32 -13.88 2.72
N ALA A 231 -13.66 -13.82 4.01
CA ALA A 231 -15.05 -13.77 4.46
C ALA A 231 -15.77 -12.53 3.89
N ARG A 232 -15.19 -11.32 4.07
CA ARG A 232 -15.76 -10.07 3.54
C ARG A 232 -15.87 -10.07 2.01
N LEU A 233 -14.85 -10.58 1.30
CA LEU A 233 -14.88 -10.71 -0.16
C LEU A 233 -15.93 -11.71 -0.65
N GLY A 234 -16.16 -12.79 0.12
CA GLY A 234 -17.23 -13.75 -0.13
C GLY A 234 -18.62 -13.14 -0.04
N GLU A 235 -18.78 -12.06 0.73
CA GLU A 235 -20.05 -11.34 0.89
C GLU A 235 -20.22 -10.17 -0.12
N ASP A 236 -19.14 -9.67 -0.72
CA ASP A 236 -19.21 -8.55 -1.68
C ASP A 236 -19.76 -9.01 -3.04
N HIS A 237 -21.08 -9.05 -3.15
CA HIS A 237 -21.80 -9.35 -4.40
C HIS A 237 -21.40 -8.42 -5.55
N TYR A 238 -21.14 -7.15 -5.26
CA TYR A 238 -20.89 -6.15 -6.28
C TYR A 238 -19.51 -6.35 -6.94
N LEU A 239 -18.49 -6.62 -6.13
CA LEU A 239 -17.15 -6.89 -6.60
C LEU A 239 -17.06 -8.22 -7.35
N ARG A 240 -17.78 -9.25 -6.88
CA ARG A 240 -17.90 -10.54 -7.58
C ARG A 240 -18.49 -10.39 -8.98
N GLN A 241 -19.51 -9.56 -9.14
CA GLN A 241 -20.12 -9.30 -10.46
C GLN A 241 -19.23 -8.44 -11.36
N SER A 242 -18.60 -7.39 -10.80
CA SER A 242 -17.84 -6.43 -11.60
C SER A 242 -16.40 -6.85 -11.91
N ARG A 243 -15.79 -7.68 -11.05
CA ARG A 243 -14.39 -8.14 -11.10
C ARG A 243 -14.25 -9.62 -10.68
N PRO A 244 -14.91 -10.57 -11.37
CA PRO A 244 -14.90 -12.00 -10.98
C PRO A 244 -13.50 -12.63 -10.98
N GLN A 245 -12.65 -12.30 -11.96
CA GLN A 245 -11.28 -12.83 -12.05
C GLN A 245 -10.41 -12.38 -10.86
N MET A 246 -10.57 -11.12 -10.46
CA MET A 246 -9.85 -10.56 -9.31
C MET A 246 -10.30 -11.24 -8.02
N THR A 247 -11.60 -11.45 -7.85
CA THR A 247 -12.13 -12.16 -6.67
C THR A 247 -11.57 -13.58 -6.61
N ALA A 248 -11.59 -14.33 -7.72
CA ALA A 248 -10.97 -15.65 -7.81
C ALA A 248 -9.46 -15.63 -7.46
N GLN A 249 -8.73 -14.60 -7.89
CA GLN A 249 -7.31 -14.40 -7.56
C GLN A 249 -7.07 -14.23 -6.07
N GLN A 250 -7.95 -13.51 -5.36
CA GLN A 250 -7.84 -13.34 -3.91
C GLN A 250 -8.13 -14.64 -3.17
N PHE A 251 -9.20 -15.36 -3.53
CA PHE A 251 -9.48 -16.68 -2.95
C PHE A 251 -8.36 -17.69 -3.22
N ALA A 252 -7.69 -17.59 -4.37
CA ALA A 252 -6.58 -18.48 -4.71
C ALA A 252 -5.33 -18.29 -3.84
N ARG A 253 -5.28 -17.26 -2.99
CA ARG A 253 -4.20 -17.03 -2.00
C ARG A 253 -4.41 -17.79 -0.69
N ALA A 254 -5.58 -18.39 -0.48
CA ALA A 254 -5.88 -19.08 0.76
C ALA A 254 -4.93 -20.26 1.02
N ASP A 255 -4.48 -20.40 2.26
CA ASP A 255 -3.71 -21.56 2.70
C ASP A 255 -4.66 -22.70 3.09
N LEU A 256 -4.73 -23.76 2.30
CA LEU A 256 -5.64 -24.89 2.57
C LEU A 256 -5.15 -25.81 3.71
N ARG A 257 -3.95 -25.59 4.24
CA ARG A 257 -3.47 -26.24 5.47
C ARG A 257 -4.16 -25.67 6.70
N ASP A 258 -4.51 -24.39 6.65
CA ASP A 258 -5.32 -23.74 7.67
C ASP A 258 -6.78 -24.18 7.55
N ALA A 259 -7.32 -24.78 8.62
CA ALA A 259 -8.67 -25.35 8.59
C ALA A 259 -9.77 -24.28 8.40
N THR A 260 -9.57 -23.06 8.90
CA THR A 260 -10.54 -21.96 8.78
C THR A 260 -10.55 -21.41 7.35
N GLN A 261 -9.38 -21.16 6.77
CA GLN A 261 -9.27 -20.73 5.37
C GLN A 261 -9.79 -21.83 4.43
N ARG A 262 -9.47 -23.10 4.69
CA ARG A 262 -10.01 -24.24 3.95
C ARG A 262 -11.53 -24.29 3.98
N ALA A 263 -12.16 -24.03 5.13
CA ALA A 263 -13.62 -23.98 5.24
C ALA A 263 -14.21 -22.82 4.43
N ILE A 264 -13.58 -21.64 4.43
CA ILE A 264 -13.99 -20.48 3.63
C ILE A 264 -13.92 -20.81 2.13
N VAL A 265 -12.81 -21.38 1.65
CA VAL A 265 -12.66 -21.76 0.25
C VAL A 265 -13.64 -22.85 -0.15
N LYS A 266 -13.85 -23.87 0.70
CA LYS A 266 -14.85 -24.92 0.46
C LYS A 266 -16.25 -24.32 0.30
N SER A 267 -16.65 -23.44 1.21
CA SER A 267 -17.94 -22.75 1.13
C SER A 267 -18.05 -21.91 -0.15
N TRP A 268 -16.99 -21.18 -0.51
CA TRP A 268 -16.95 -20.39 -1.74
C TRP A 268 -17.05 -21.25 -3.01
N LEU A 269 -16.36 -22.39 -3.08
CA LEU A 269 -16.41 -23.31 -4.23
C LEU A 269 -17.78 -23.97 -4.39
N LEU A 270 -18.45 -24.29 -3.29
CA LEU A 270 -19.75 -24.96 -3.28
C LEU A 270 -20.94 -24.01 -3.43
N ASP A 271 -20.72 -22.70 -3.31
CA ASP A 271 -21.74 -21.70 -3.58
C ASP A 271 -22.26 -21.81 -5.03
N THR A 272 -23.56 -21.99 -5.19
CA THR A 272 -24.22 -22.17 -6.48
C THR A 272 -24.31 -20.87 -7.28
N ALA A 273 -24.12 -19.72 -6.63
CA ALA A 273 -24.05 -18.42 -7.29
C ALA A 273 -22.68 -18.14 -7.95
N ARG A 274 -21.68 -19.02 -7.79
CA ARG A 274 -20.38 -18.87 -8.48
C ARG A 274 -20.53 -19.03 -9.99
N THR A 275 -19.91 -18.13 -10.73
CA THR A 275 -19.85 -18.18 -12.20
C THR A 275 -18.79 -19.18 -12.68
N SER A 276 -18.92 -19.68 -13.91
CA SER A 276 -17.87 -20.50 -14.53
C SER A 276 -16.55 -19.73 -14.62
N THR A 277 -16.59 -18.44 -14.94
CA THR A 277 -15.41 -17.57 -14.98
C THR A 277 -14.65 -17.56 -13.66
N GLU A 278 -15.32 -17.41 -12.52
CA GLU A 278 -14.63 -17.43 -11.22
C GLU A 278 -13.96 -18.78 -10.94
N LEU A 279 -14.68 -19.88 -11.19
CA LEU A 279 -14.18 -21.23 -10.91
C LEU A 279 -13.04 -21.63 -11.85
N GLU A 280 -13.11 -21.24 -13.13
CA GLU A 280 -12.05 -21.44 -14.12
C GLU A 280 -10.81 -20.64 -13.76
N ASN A 281 -10.95 -19.36 -13.38
CA ASN A 281 -9.82 -18.53 -12.98
C ASN A 281 -9.19 -19.02 -11.68
N PHE A 282 -9.99 -19.38 -10.67
CA PHE A 282 -9.50 -19.91 -9.41
C PHE A 282 -8.70 -21.20 -9.61
N SER A 283 -9.28 -22.18 -10.31
CA SER A 283 -8.63 -23.46 -10.54
C SER A 283 -7.36 -23.34 -11.40
N ALA A 284 -7.34 -22.40 -12.35
CA ALA A 284 -6.18 -22.15 -13.19
C ALA A 284 -4.99 -21.57 -12.43
N ILE A 285 -5.20 -20.87 -11.31
CA ILE A 285 -4.14 -20.14 -10.60
C ILE A 285 -3.83 -20.68 -9.20
N TYR A 286 -4.71 -21.48 -8.59
CA TYR A 286 -4.47 -22.03 -7.25
C TYR A 286 -3.33 -23.08 -7.26
N PRO A 287 -2.44 -23.08 -6.24
CA PRO A 287 -2.26 -22.02 -5.25
C PRO A 287 -1.55 -20.81 -5.84
N ASN A 288 -1.98 -19.61 -5.43
CA ASN A 288 -1.38 -18.35 -5.84
C ASN A 288 -0.43 -17.83 -4.76
N ASN A 289 0.82 -18.31 -4.81
CA ASN A 289 1.90 -17.94 -3.90
C ASN A 289 2.70 -16.72 -4.38
N ASN A 290 2.28 -16.05 -5.47
CA ASN A 290 2.99 -14.89 -5.99
C ASN A 290 2.87 -13.71 -5.03
N LYS A 291 4.01 -13.15 -4.62
CA LYS A 291 4.08 -11.92 -3.83
C LYS A 291 4.67 -10.79 -4.66
N LEU A 292 4.04 -9.62 -4.61
CA LEU A 292 4.65 -8.41 -5.14
C LEU A 292 5.65 -7.88 -4.11
N ILE A 293 6.92 -7.83 -4.48
CA ILE A 293 7.99 -7.29 -3.64
C ILE A 293 8.26 -5.87 -4.11
N SER A 294 7.92 -4.91 -3.26
CA SER A 294 8.07 -3.47 -3.52
C SER A 294 8.60 -2.75 -2.30
N HIS A 295 9.15 -1.55 -2.51
CA HIS A 295 9.48 -0.62 -1.46
C HIS A 295 8.21 0.15 -1.07
N ASN A 296 7.63 -0.19 0.08
CA ASN A 296 6.43 0.46 0.58
C ASN A 296 6.73 1.35 1.78
N LEU A 297 5.78 2.22 2.10
CA LEU A 297 5.93 3.27 3.10
C LEU A 297 6.12 2.74 4.53
N LEU A 298 5.41 1.68 4.88
CA LEU A 298 5.36 1.10 6.23
C LEU A 298 5.60 -0.39 6.26
N THR A 299 5.12 -1.14 5.26
CA THR A 299 5.14 -2.60 5.31
C THR A 299 6.12 -3.23 4.31
N SER A 300 6.81 -4.27 4.74
CA SER A 300 7.68 -5.10 3.90
C SER A 300 7.01 -6.42 3.53
N GLU A 301 7.36 -6.97 2.37
CA GLU A 301 7.04 -8.34 1.97
C GLU A 301 8.34 -9.14 1.86
N GLU A 302 8.35 -10.32 2.49
CA GLU A 302 9.47 -11.24 2.43
C GLU A 302 9.22 -12.36 1.43
N GLN A 303 10.30 -12.80 0.79
CA GLN A 303 10.27 -14.00 -0.05
C GLN A 303 9.98 -15.22 0.81
N VAL A 304 9.06 -16.08 0.34
CA VAL A 304 8.79 -17.36 0.99
C VAL A 304 9.88 -18.34 0.56
N PRO A 305 10.61 -18.97 1.50
CA PRO A 305 11.57 -20.02 1.19
C PRO A 305 10.97 -21.14 0.34
N GLY A 306 11.75 -21.67 -0.60
CA GLY A 306 11.30 -22.74 -1.51
C GLY A 306 10.80 -23.99 -0.77
N GLU A 307 11.48 -24.39 0.32
CA GLU A 307 11.08 -25.55 1.13
C GLU A 307 9.69 -25.40 1.75
N LEU A 308 9.33 -24.17 2.18
CA LEU A 308 8.01 -23.89 2.73
C LEU A 308 6.93 -23.93 1.65
N LEU A 309 7.24 -23.49 0.42
CA LEU A 309 6.34 -23.61 -0.73
C LEU A 309 6.13 -25.08 -1.11
N GLN A 310 7.18 -25.89 -1.11
CA GLN A 310 7.08 -27.33 -1.41
C GLN A 310 6.28 -28.10 -0.36
N ALA A 311 6.43 -27.76 0.92
CA ALA A 311 5.60 -28.32 1.99
C ALA A 311 4.13 -27.91 1.82
N HIS A 312 3.89 -26.62 1.56
CA HIS A 312 2.57 -26.09 1.25
C HIS A 312 1.88 -26.84 0.11
N ASP A 313 2.57 -27.01 -1.03
CA ASP A 313 1.97 -27.61 -2.23
C ASP A 313 1.62 -29.10 -2.03
N ARG A 314 2.43 -29.85 -1.27
CA ARG A 314 2.12 -31.25 -0.92
C ARG A 314 0.87 -31.37 -0.06
N GLU A 315 0.74 -30.53 0.97
CA GLU A 315 -0.42 -30.57 1.86
C GLU A 315 -1.69 -30.05 1.15
N ALA A 316 -1.58 -29.00 0.34
CA ALA A 316 -2.67 -28.52 -0.49
C ALA A 316 -3.15 -29.58 -1.47
N LEU A 317 -2.23 -30.33 -2.11
CA LEU A 317 -2.57 -31.44 -3.01
C LEU A 317 -3.40 -32.51 -2.30
N ALA A 318 -3.01 -32.90 -1.08
CA ALA A 318 -3.77 -33.86 -0.29
C ALA A 318 -5.20 -33.38 0.02
N VAL A 319 -5.37 -32.08 0.31
CA VAL A 319 -6.71 -31.48 0.50
C VAL A 319 -7.55 -31.57 -0.77
N ILE A 320 -6.98 -31.22 -1.93
CA ILE A 320 -7.69 -31.27 -3.22
C ILE A 320 -8.08 -32.71 -3.58
N GLN A 321 -7.20 -33.67 -3.35
CA GLN A 321 -7.51 -35.09 -3.54
C GLN A 321 -8.64 -35.57 -2.63
N GLY A 322 -8.67 -35.10 -1.37
CA GLY A 322 -9.78 -35.34 -0.46
C GLY A 322 -11.10 -34.77 -0.98
N TRP A 323 -11.11 -33.52 -1.45
CA TRP A 323 -12.32 -32.90 -2.01
C TRP A 323 -12.84 -33.61 -3.26
N LYS A 324 -11.97 -34.22 -4.09
CA LYS A 324 -12.41 -34.96 -5.29
C LYS A 324 -13.26 -36.18 -4.98
N VAL A 325 -13.12 -36.79 -3.80
CA VAL A 325 -13.91 -37.95 -3.39
C VAL A 325 -15.13 -37.57 -2.55
N GLU A 326 -15.28 -36.29 -2.21
CA GLU A 326 -16.45 -35.79 -1.49
C GLU A 326 -17.64 -35.60 -2.45
N PRO A 327 -18.83 -36.17 -2.13
CA PRO A 327 -20.01 -36.06 -3.00
C PRO A 327 -20.43 -34.62 -3.31
N ASP A 328 -20.27 -33.70 -2.36
CA ASP A 328 -20.66 -32.28 -2.49
C ASP A 328 -19.92 -31.58 -3.65
N PHE A 329 -18.70 -32.02 -3.96
CA PHE A 329 -17.89 -31.46 -5.04
C PHE A 329 -18.18 -32.08 -6.42
N GLY A 330 -19.18 -32.95 -6.55
CA GLY A 330 -19.49 -33.61 -7.84
C GLY A 330 -19.72 -32.63 -8.99
N SER A 331 -20.32 -31.47 -8.74
CA SER A 331 -20.51 -30.40 -9.76
C SER A 331 -19.25 -29.56 -10.04
N ARG A 332 -18.17 -29.81 -9.29
CA ARG A 332 -16.91 -29.05 -9.28
C ARG A 332 -15.69 -29.90 -9.67
N THR A 333 -15.86 -31.21 -9.89
CA THR A 333 -14.78 -32.16 -10.21
C THR A 333 -13.81 -31.65 -11.28
N ARG A 334 -14.33 -31.09 -12.38
CA ARG A 334 -13.50 -30.57 -13.48
C ARG A 334 -12.49 -29.50 -13.03
N TYR A 335 -12.84 -28.69 -12.03
CA TYR A 335 -11.96 -27.63 -11.51
C TYR A 335 -10.93 -28.19 -10.55
N LEU A 336 -11.33 -29.15 -9.71
CA LEU A 336 -10.42 -29.86 -8.80
C LEU A 336 -9.35 -30.64 -9.59
N GLU A 337 -9.69 -31.23 -10.74
CA GLU A 337 -8.74 -31.89 -11.64
C GLU A 337 -7.68 -30.94 -12.21
N VAL A 338 -8.04 -29.68 -12.49
CA VAL A 338 -7.09 -28.67 -12.95
C VAL A 338 -6.12 -28.31 -11.82
N MET A 339 -6.64 -28.10 -10.61
CA MET A 339 -5.83 -27.77 -9.42
C MET A 339 -4.88 -28.92 -9.05
N GLU A 340 -5.40 -30.15 -9.00
CA GLU A 340 -4.60 -31.35 -8.72
C GLU A 340 -3.46 -31.50 -9.72
N ARG A 341 -3.75 -31.40 -11.02
CA ARG A 341 -2.72 -31.50 -12.07
C ARG A 341 -1.61 -30.47 -11.89
N ARG A 342 -1.97 -29.22 -11.59
CA ARG A 342 -1.01 -28.12 -11.36
C ARG A 342 -0.18 -28.37 -10.11
N LEU A 343 -0.80 -28.74 -9.00
CA LEU A 343 -0.11 -29.04 -7.74
C LEU A 343 0.82 -30.25 -7.86
N SER A 344 0.39 -31.34 -8.50
CA SER A 344 1.25 -32.50 -8.75
C SER A 344 2.50 -32.12 -9.55
N GLN A 345 2.37 -31.27 -10.58
CA GLN A 345 3.53 -30.77 -11.33
C GLN A 345 4.51 -29.97 -10.48
N PHE A 346 4.04 -29.20 -9.50
CA PHE A 346 4.92 -28.47 -8.58
C PHE A 346 5.63 -29.42 -7.61
N VAL A 347 4.90 -30.40 -7.06
CA VAL A 347 5.45 -31.42 -6.16
C VAL A 347 6.50 -32.29 -6.88
N ASP A 348 6.23 -32.73 -8.11
CA ASP A 348 7.15 -33.57 -8.87
C ASP A 348 8.46 -32.82 -9.19
N ARG A 349 8.37 -31.58 -9.68
CA ARG A 349 9.55 -30.74 -9.97
C ARG A 349 10.42 -30.49 -8.74
N ALA A 350 9.80 -30.32 -7.59
CA ALA A 350 10.50 -30.13 -6.32
C ALA A 350 11.32 -31.36 -5.94
N ASN A 351 10.75 -32.56 -6.11
CA ASN A 351 11.43 -33.82 -5.84
C ASN A 351 12.60 -34.07 -6.80
N ASP A 352 12.44 -33.68 -8.07
CA ASP A 352 13.50 -33.81 -9.08
C ASP A 352 14.67 -32.84 -8.84
N SER A 353 14.40 -31.65 -8.29
CA SER A 353 15.44 -30.66 -7.97
C SER A 353 16.27 -31.00 -6.72
N ALA A 354 15.81 -31.97 -5.92
CA ALA A 354 16.47 -32.43 -4.70
C ALA A 354 17.33 -33.70 -4.91
N ARG A 355 17.32 -34.28 -6.11
CA ARG A 355 18.16 -35.40 -6.55
C ARG A 355 19.37 -34.88 -7.31
#